data_AF-A0A239KXN2-F1
#
_entry.id   AF-A0A239KXN2-F1
#
_cell.length_a   1.000
_cell.length_b   1.000
_cell.length_c   1.000
_cell.angle_alpha   90.00
_cell.angle_beta   90.00
_cell.angle_gamma   90.00
#
_symmetry.space_group_name_H-M   'P 1'
#
loop_
_entity.id
_entity.type
_entity.pdbx_description
1 polymer ?
#
loop_
_entity_poly.entity_id
_entity_poly.type
_entity_poly.pdbx_seq_one_letter_code
_entity_poly.pdbx_strand_id
1 'polypeptide(L)'
;MIRAGGSGGARAILLCLLMSCLCAVPTRAQDIERPIVRVGVLAHRGWNAGETQWSLLATYLQGALPAHVVRFVPVTLTSAGPLINAGGLDFLITNPGHYIDLADSYPMSVLATRKRTLPDGAHTLQFGSAVLVRADSGLTTFADLRGARVGAVAPQAFGGFQLTWFEARAQGVDLFDDPADLAFYGFPQDTIVADVLAGKLDAGIVRSGLLERLIIEGTVPRDALRALNANVTYTHPEAVSTRLYPEWPFLALAGTDAAMRDAVALALLQSADSGLPDPWGAPVSYHEARALVAAYAGRSSPATEVGNPGSALVLWLLVGAAGVLGLGGGLFFVRARRGDPTSGAKPPRDQDAVSLTRRETQVLAQIGAGKSTKEIAAQLGISPKTVEFHRANLLRKFEARSSAQLIARAGQQGTEAIPET
;
A
#
# COMPACT_ATOMS: atom_id res chain seq x y z
N MET A 1 -1.00 96.13 39.98
CA MET A 1 -0.40 96.76 38.78
C MET A 1 0.34 95.67 38.00
N ILE A 2 0.07 95.57 36.69
CA ILE A 2 0.85 94.88 35.62
C ILE A 2 0.74 93.34 35.46
N ARG A 3 -0.19 92.97 34.56
CA ARG A 3 -0.13 92.06 33.38
C ARG A 3 0.83 90.84 33.31
N ALA A 4 0.18 89.69 33.07
CA ALA A 4 0.23 88.82 31.87
C ALA A 4 1.45 87.92 31.56
N GLY A 5 1.15 86.65 31.24
CA GLY A 5 1.74 85.96 30.09
C GLY A 5 2.35 84.58 30.34
N GLY A 6 1.68 83.52 29.84
CA GLY A 6 2.38 82.58 28.95
C GLY A 6 2.64 81.14 29.41
N SER A 7 1.90 80.23 28.78
CA SER A 7 2.29 78.86 28.36
C SER A 7 2.13 77.68 29.34
N GLY A 8 0.86 77.30 29.54
CA GLY A 8 0.46 75.94 29.91
C GLY A 8 0.60 74.96 28.73
N GLY A 9 1.84 74.67 28.31
CA GLY A 9 2.12 73.76 27.19
C GLY A 9 2.62 72.37 27.56
N ALA A 10 3.18 72.16 28.76
CA ALA A 10 3.99 70.96 29.03
C ALA A 10 3.28 69.84 29.84
N ARG A 11 2.14 70.11 30.47
CA ARG A 11 1.49 69.12 31.37
C ARG A 11 0.34 68.33 30.75
N ALA A 12 -0.24 68.79 29.64
CA ALA A 12 -1.32 68.06 28.95
C ALA A 12 -0.81 66.99 27.97
N ILE A 13 0.42 67.11 27.48
CA ILE A 13 0.98 66.19 26.48
C ILE A 13 1.52 64.90 27.14
N LEU A 14 1.96 64.98 28.41
CA LEU A 14 2.48 63.81 29.13
C LEU A 14 1.37 62.84 29.60
N LEU A 15 0.12 63.33 29.75
CA LEU A 15 -1.01 62.48 30.16
C LEU A 15 -1.66 61.75 28.98
N CYS A 16 -1.56 62.28 27.75
CA CYS A 16 -2.02 61.57 26.55
C CYS A 16 -1.06 60.47 26.08
N LEU A 17 0.24 60.57 26.40
CA LEU A 17 1.24 59.56 26.05
C LEU A 17 1.22 58.33 26.98
N LEU A 18 0.73 58.47 28.21
CA LEU A 18 0.63 57.37 29.19
C LEU A 18 -0.71 56.61 29.14
N MET A 19 -1.75 57.18 28.52
CA MET A 19 -3.05 56.53 28.29
C MET A 19 -3.17 55.84 26.91
N SER A 20 -2.09 55.84 26.12
CA SER A 20 -2.03 55.16 24.81
C SER A 20 -1.32 53.79 24.87
N CYS A 21 -0.85 53.38 26.05
CA CYS A 21 -0.07 52.15 26.24
C CYS A 21 -0.83 50.99 26.91
N LEU A 22 -2.14 51.11 27.15
CA LEU A 22 -2.97 50.00 27.60
C LEU A 22 -3.98 49.65 26.50
N CYS A 23 -4.02 48.36 26.14
CA CYS A 23 -4.83 47.74 25.08
C CYS A 23 -4.20 47.66 23.68
N ALA A 24 -2.89 47.53 23.57
CA ALA A 24 -2.34 46.67 22.51
C ALA A 24 -2.52 45.21 22.95
N VAL A 25 -3.75 44.69 22.84
CA VAL A 25 -3.94 43.23 22.87
C VAL A 25 -3.13 42.73 21.68
N PRO A 26 -2.09 41.90 21.85
CA PRO A 26 -1.48 41.28 20.70
C PRO A 26 -2.60 40.46 20.05
N THR A 27 -3.04 40.87 18.86
CA THR A 27 -3.80 40.01 17.98
C THR A 27 -2.87 38.83 17.73
N ARG A 28 -3.01 37.79 18.56
CA ARG A 28 -2.48 36.48 18.25
C ARG A 28 -3.09 36.22 16.89
N ALA A 29 -2.26 36.21 15.84
CA ALA A 29 -2.66 35.54 14.62
C ALA A 29 -3.12 34.17 15.10
N GLN A 30 -4.43 33.92 15.01
CA GLN A 30 -4.90 32.56 15.15
C GLN A 30 -4.12 31.83 14.07
N ASP A 31 -3.20 30.95 14.47
CA ASP A 31 -2.67 29.96 13.55
C ASP A 31 -3.90 29.22 13.05
N ILE A 32 -4.41 29.62 11.89
CA ILE A 32 -5.51 28.92 11.23
C ILE A 32 -4.88 27.58 10.88
N GLU A 33 -5.15 26.59 11.70
CA GLU A 33 -4.70 25.23 11.51
C GLU A 33 -5.32 24.75 10.20
N ARG A 34 -4.51 24.78 9.13
CA ARG A 34 -4.95 24.43 7.79
C ARG A 34 -5.20 22.92 7.77
N PRO A 35 -6.37 22.45 7.31
CA PRO A 35 -6.65 21.02 7.29
C PRO A 35 -5.64 20.31 6.37
N ILE A 36 -5.24 19.10 6.78
CA ILE A 36 -4.27 18.31 6.05
C ILE A 36 -4.98 17.45 5.01
N VAL A 37 -4.52 17.49 3.76
CA VAL A 37 -4.96 16.63 2.67
C VAL A 37 -3.91 15.55 2.43
N ARG A 38 -4.27 14.29 2.64
CA ARG A 38 -3.36 13.14 2.58
C ARG A 38 -3.59 12.38 1.28
N VAL A 39 -2.61 12.46 0.39
CA VAL A 39 -2.60 11.76 -0.89
C VAL A 39 -1.67 10.56 -0.77
N GLY A 40 -2.24 9.37 -0.67
CA GLY A 40 -1.48 8.12 -0.70
C GLY A 40 -0.90 7.91 -2.09
N VAL A 41 0.37 7.51 -2.19
CA VAL A 41 0.99 7.18 -3.48
C VAL A 41 1.70 5.85 -3.41
N LEU A 42 1.39 4.95 -4.34
CA LEU A 42 2.01 3.63 -4.41
C LEU A 42 3.52 3.73 -4.71
N ALA A 43 4.34 3.52 -3.69
CA ALA A 43 5.79 3.55 -3.73
C ALA A 43 6.40 2.19 -4.08
N HIS A 44 6.08 1.66 -5.26
CA HIS A 44 6.52 0.34 -5.71
C HIS A 44 8.06 0.19 -5.85
N ARG A 45 8.82 1.29 -6.02
CA ARG A 45 10.29 1.31 -6.12
C ARG A 45 11.01 1.69 -4.82
N GLY A 46 10.29 1.71 -3.69
CA GLY A 46 10.77 2.30 -2.44
C GLY A 46 10.49 3.81 -2.41
N TRP A 47 10.12 4.34 -1.25
CA TRP A 47 9.87 5.77 -1.08
C TRP A 47 11.15 6.46 -0.61
N ASN A 48 11.85 7.09 -1.54
CA ASN A 48 12.76 8.17 -1.18
C ASN A 48 11.95 9.47 -1.26
N ALA A 49 12.06 10.34 -0.25
CA ALA A 49 11.36 11.62 -0.13
C ALA A 49 11.68 12.65 -1.26
N GLY A 50 12.19 12.20 -2.41
CA GLY A 50 12.60 12.98 -3.56
C GLY A 50 12.30 12.29 -4.91
N GLU A 51 11.26 11.46 -5.03
CA GLU A 51 10.72 11.14 -6.36
C GLU A 51 10.19 12.43 -7.00
N THR A 52 11.04 13.07 -7.82
CA THR A 52 10.79 14.36 -8.48
C THR A 52 9.42 14.45 -9.15
N GLN A 53 8.91 13.32 -9.68
CA GLN A 53 7.61 13.27 -10.33
C GLN A 53 6.44 13.61 -9.38
N TRP A 54 6.46 13.11 -8.14
CA TRP A 54 5.37 13.32 -7.19
C TRP A 54 5.54 14.62 -6.42
N SER A 55 6.77 15.10 -6.21
CA SER A 55 6.99 16.40 -5.58
C SER A 55 6.43 17.55 -6.43
N LEU A 56 6.51 17.45 -7.76
CA LEU A 56 5.92 18.45 -8.66
C LEU A 56 4.39 18.44 -8.57
N LEU A 57 3.76 17.25 -8.56
CA LEU A 57 2.30 17.14 -8.35
C LEU A 57 1.88 17.63 -6.96
N ALA A 58 2.65 17.32 -5.92
CA ALA A 58 2.38 17.81 -4.57
C ALA A 58 2.45 19.34 -4.50
N THR A 59 3.45 19.94 -5.15
CA THR A 59 3.60 21.40 -5.24
C THR A 59 2.44 22.02 -6.01
N TYR A 60 2.05 21.42 -7.14
CA TYR A 60 0.91 21.87 -7.94
C TYR A 60 -0.39 21.84 -7.13
N LEU A 61 -0.71 20.72 -6.49
CA LEU A 61 -1.92 20.59 -5.67
C LEU A 61 -1.88 21.52 -4.45
N GLN A 62 -0.71 21.75 -3.87
CA GLN A 62 -0.56 22.72 -2.78
C GLN A 62 -0.90 24.15 -3.23
N GLY A 63 -0.52 24.53 -4.46
CA GLY A 63 -0.89 25.81 -5.06
C GLY A 63 -2.39 25.90 -5.37
N ALA A 64 -2.99 24.81 -5.84
CA ALA A 64 -4.43 24.73 -6.12
C ALA A 64 -5.30 24.72 -4.86
N LEU A 65 -4.75 24.31 -3.71
CA LEU A 65 -5.45 24.19 -2.42
C LEU A 65 -4.79 25.08 -1.34
N PRO A 66 -4.82 26.42 -1.47
CA PRO A 66 -4.09 27.32 -0.58
C PRO A 66 -4.57 27.29 0.89
N ALA A 67 -5.83 26.91 1.11
CA ALA A 67 -6.44 26.76 2.43
C ALA A 67 -6.02 25.47 3.17
N HIS A 68 -5.30 24.56 2.50
CA HIS A 68 -4.97 23.24 3.01
C HIS A 68 -3.46 22.99 3.05
N VAL A 69 -3.06 21.95 3.76
CA VAL A 69 -1.69 21.41 3.73
C VAL A 69 -1.69 20.09 2.98
N VAL A 70 -1.12 20.08 1.78
CA VAL A 70 -1.03 18.85 0.98
C VAL A 70 0.15 18.01 1.47
N ARG A 71 -0.12 16.73 1.75
CA ARG A 71 0.85 15.75 2.22
C ARG A 71 0.74 14.47 1.41
N PHE A 72 1.83 14.09 0.77
CA PHE A 72 1.92 12.82 0.07
C PHE A 72 2.41 11.77 1.05
N VAL A 73 1.71 10.64 1.10
CA VAL A 73 1.96 9.54 2.02
C VAL A 73 2.40 8.32 1.20
N PRO A 74 3.59 7.74 1.44
CA PRO A 74 3.97 6.51 0.78
C PRO A 74 3.05 5.35 1.15
N VAL A 75 2.65 4.60 0.13
CA VAL A 75 1.78 3.43 0.27
C VAL A 75 2.43 2.24 -0.44
N THR A 76 2.29 1.05 0.13
CA THR A 76 2.63 -0.23 -0.53
C THR A 76 1.34 -0.95 -0.94
N LEU A 77 1.45 -2.01 -1.73
CA LEU A 77 0.30 -2.87 -2.08
C LEU A 77 -0.39 -3.47 -0.83
N THR A 78 0.30 -3.54 0.31
CA THR A 78 -0.24 -4.11 1.55
C THR A 78 -0.57 -3.07 2.60
N SER A 79 0.01 -1.86 2.55
CA SER A 79 -0.23 -0.82 3.55
C SER A 79 -1.43 0.06 3.25
N ALA A 80 -1.93 0.06 2.00
CA ALA A 80 -3.06 0.89 1.59
C ALA A 80 -4.31 0.64 2.43
N GLY A 81 -4.76 -0.61 2.51
CA GLY A 81 -5.95 -0.98 3.29
C GLY A 81 -5.86 -0.56 4.77
N PRO A 82 -4.79 -0.91 5.51
CA PRO A 82 -4.57 -0.41 6.87
C PRO A 82 -4.59 1.11 7.01
N LEU A 83 -4.00 1.84 6.06
CA LEU A 83 -4.00 3.31 6.07
C LEU A 83 -5.38 3.90 5.79
N ILE A 84 -6.15 3.32 4.86
CA ILE A 84 -7.54 3.71 4.59
C ILE A 84 -8.39 3.48 5.84
N ASN A 85 -8.29 2.31 6.48
CA ASN A 85 -9.01 1.95 7.69
C ASN A 85 -8.71 2.88 8.88
N ALA A 86 -7.47 3.37 8.98
CA ALA A 86 -7.06 4.31 10.02
C ALA A 86 -7.48 5.76 9.72
N GLY A 87 -8.19 6.02 8.62
CA GLY A 87 -8.49 7.38 8.15
C GLY A 87 -7.23 8.17 7.81
N GLY A 88 -6.14 7.47 7.44
CA GLY A 88 -4.83 8.04 7.17
C GLY A 88 -4.65 8.61 5.76
N LEU A 89 -5.65 8.42 4.88
CA LEU A 89 -5.65 8.87 3.49
C LEU A 89 -6.99 9.52 3.15
N ASP A 90 -6.95 10.58 2.35
CA ASP A 90 -8.12 11.21 1.72
C ASP A 90 -8.19 10.84 0.22
N PHE A 91 -7.01 10.71 -0.38
CA PHE A 91 -6.85 10.35 -1.79
C PHE A 91 -5.84 9.23 -1.95
N LEU A 92 -5.89 8.53 -3.09
CA LEU A 92 -4.95 7.47 -3.42
C LEU A 92 -4.58 7.51 -4.91
N ILE A 93 -3.29 7.51 -5.20
CA ILE A 93 -2.72 7.29 -6.52
C ILE A 93 -2.10 5.89 -6.52
N THR A 94 -2.62 5.02 -7.36
CA THR A 94 -2.12 3.64 -7.43
C THR A 94 -2.24 3.05 -8.83
N ASN A 95 -1.70 1.85 -9.04
CA ASN A 95 -1.82 1.19 -10.33
C ASN A 95 -3.24 0.59 -10.51
N PRO A 96 -3.68 0.33 -11.75
CA PRO A 96 -5.02 -0.20 -12.02
C PRO A 96 -5.37 -1.49 -11.27
N GLY A 97 -4.46 -2.46 -11.22
CA GLY A 97 -4.70 -3.74 -10.54
C GLY A 97 -4.98 -3.56 -9.06
N HIS A 98 -4.13 -2.79 -8.39
CA HIS A 98 -4.30 -2.49 -6.96
C HIS A 98 -5.53 -1.64 -6.66
N TYR A 99 -5.93 -0.74 -7.59
CA TYR A 99 -7.22 -0.06 -7.50
C TYR A 99 -8.38 -1.06 -7.50
N ILE A 100 -8.40 -2.00 -8.45
CA ILE A 100 -9.46 -3.02 -8.50
C ILE A 100 -9.47 -3.86 -7.22
N ASP A 101 -8.32 -4.33 -6.75
CA ASP A 101 -8.21 -5.11 -5.51
C ASP A 101 -8.80 -4.37 -4.30
N LEU A 102 -8.58 -3.05 -4.21
CA LEU A 102 -9.09 -2.24 -3.11
C LEU A 102 -10.57 -1.88 -3.28
N ALA A 103 -11.04 -1.66 -4.52
CA ALA A 103 -12.39 -1.16 -4.80
C ALA A 103 -13.49 -2.12 -4.33
N ASP A 104 -13.18 -3.41 -4.17
CA ASP A 104 -14.11 -4.41 -3.63
C ASP A 104 -14.34 -4.26 -2.12
N SER A 105 -13.36 -3.71 -1.39
CA SER A 105 -13.41 -3.56 0.08
C SER A 105 -13.59 -2.11 0.55
N TYR A 106 -13.21 -1.14 -0.28
CA TYR A 106 -13.16 0.27 0.08
C TYR A 106 -13.92 1.10 -0.96
N PRO A 107 -15.04 1.74 -0.59
CA PRO A 107 -15.75 2.60 -1.51
C PRO A 107 -14.88 3.83 -1.85
N MET A 108 -14.73 4.07 -3.15
CA MET A 108 -13.89 5.12 -3.70
C MET A 108 -14.37 5.54 -5.09
N SER A 109 -13.93 6.70 -5.56
CA SER A 109 -14.29 7.23 -6.87
C SER A 109 -13.04 7.65 -7.64
N VAL A 110 -13.00 7.38 -8.94
CA VAL A 110 -11.93 7.87 -9.81
C VAL A 110 -12.20 9.34 -10.13
N LEU A 111 -11.28 10.22 -9.74
CA LEU A 111 -11.36 11.65 -10.07
C LEU A 111 -10.73 11.97 -11.41
N ALA A 112 -9.59 11.34 -11.69
CA ALA A 112 -8.82 11.57 -12.90
C ALA A 112 -7.97 10.34 -13.22
N THR A 113 -7.54 10.25 -14.48
CA THR A 113 -6.57 9.26 -14.94
C THR A 113 -5.31 9.97 -15.41
N ARG A 114 -4.13 9.48 -15.01
CA ARG A 114 -2.84 10.04 -15.43
C ARG A 114 -2.73 10.02 -16.96
N LYS A 115 -2.36 11.15 -17.56
CA LYS A 115 -2.02 11.25 -18.98
C LYS A 115 -0.51 11.27 -19.11
N ARG A 116 0.08 10.15 -19.48
CA ARG A 116 1.53 10.07 -19.61
C ARG A 116 1.98 10.77 -20.89
N THR A 117 3.00 11.61 -20.77
CA THR A 117 3.64 12.27 -21.90
C THR A 117 4.66 11.32 -22.54
N LEU A 118 4.50 11.11 -23.83
CA LEU A 118 5.37 10.30 -24.66
C LEU A 118 6.57 11.13 -25.14
N PRO A 119 7.66 10.50 -25.60
CA PRO A 119 8.86 11.21 -26.06
C PRO A 119 8.64 12.22 -27.20
N ASP A 120 7.61 12.00 -28.02
CA ASP A 120 7.21 12.89 -29.12
C ASP A 120 6.29 14.05 -28.66
N GLY A 121 6.02 14.15 -27.36
CA GLY A 121 5.12 15.12 -26.77
C GLY A 121 3.63 14.75 -26.84
N ALA A 122 3.27 13.64 -27.49
CA ALA A 122 1.91 13.15 -27.45
C ALA A 122 1.55 12.63 -26.05
N HIS A 123 0.25 12.53 -25.75
CA HIS A 123 -0.22 12.01 -24.47
C HIS A 123 -0.96 10.70 -24.65
N THR A 124 -0.73 9.76 -23.73
CA THR A 124 -1.48 8.51 -23.64
C THR A 124 -2.12 8.33 -22.27
N LEU A 125 -3.36 7.83 -22.28
CA LEU A 125 -4.10 7.42 -21.08
C LEU A 125 -3.96 5.92 -20.83
N GLN A 126 -3.13 5.21 -21.60
CA GLN A 126 -3.02 3.77 -21.53
C GLN A 126 -1.56 3.31 -21.56
N PHE A 127 -1.31 2.13 -21.01
CA PHE A 127 -0.01 1.46 -21.04
C PHE A 127 -0.19 -0.05 -21.16
N GLY A 128 0.89 -0.74 -21.53
CA GLY A 128 0.94 -2.20 -21.56
C GLY A 128 2.21 -2.72 -20.89
N SER A 129 2.51 -3.98 -21.14
CA SER A 129 3.82 -4.57 -20.89
C SER A 129 4.51 -4.87 -22.22
N ALA A 130 5.84 -4.84 -22.21
CA ALA A 130 6.68 -5.27 -23.31
C ALA A 130 7.47 -6.50 -22.85
N VAL A 131 7.44 -7.57 -23.65
CA VAL A 131 8.34 -8.71 -23.47
C VAL A 131 9.52 -8.53 -24.40
N LEU A 132 10.62 -8.03 -23.86
CA LEU A 132 11.81 -7.68 -24.59
C LEU A 132 12.66 -8.92 -24.85
N VAL A 133 13.09 -9.08 -26.08
CA VAL A 133 14.06 -10.10 -26.52
C VAL A 133 15.14 -9.41 -27.34
N ARG A 134 16.30 -10.05 -27.49
CA ARG A 134 17.30 -9.53 -28.43
C ARG A 134 16.75 -9.52 -29.85
N ALA A 135 17.11 -8.52 -30.63
CA ALA A 135 16.64 -8.39 -32.01
C ALA A 135 17.06 -9.61 -32.86
N ASP A 136 18.24 -10.17 -32.58
CA ASP A 136 18.81 -11.37 -33.21
C ASP A 136 18.26 -12.70 -32.68
N SER A 137 17.36 -12.67 -31.68
CA SER A 137 16.74 -13.89 -31.15
C SER A 137 15.73 -14.49 -32.12
N GLY A 138 15.58 -15.81 -32.08
CA GLY A 138 14.52 -16.54 -32.80
C GLY A 138 13.14 -16.47 -32.15
N LEU A 139 12.99 -15.78 -31.02
CA LEU A 139 11.74 -15.74 -30.25
C LEU A 139 10.75 -14.75 -30.87
N THR A 140 9.56 -15.18 -31.24
CA THR A 140 8.59 -14.34 -31.98
C THR A 140 7.24 -14.21 -31.29
N THR A 141 6.82 -15.24 -30.56
CA THR A 141 5.51 -15.34 -29.92
C THR A 141 5.64 -15.70 -28.44
N PHE A 142 4.54 -15.63 -27.68
CA PHE A 142 4.55 -16.15 -26.31
C PHE A 142 4.80 -17.65 -26.23
N ALA A 143 4.46 -18.42 -27.26
CA ALA A 143 4.73 -19.86 -27.28
C ALA A 143 6.24 -20.16 -27.23
N ASP A 144 7.08 -19.24 -27.71
CA ASP A 144 8.53 -19.38 -27.67
C ASP A 144 9.11 -19.11 -26.27
N LEU A 145 8.29 -18.65 -25.31
CA LEU A 145 8.71 -18.52 -23.91
C LEU A 145 8.78 -19.87 -23.18
N ARG A 146 8.23 -20.95 -23.76
CA ARG A 146 8.36 -22.30 -23.20
C ARG A 146 9.83 -22.71 -23.22
N GLY A 147 10.37 -23.05 -22.06
CA GLY A 147 11.79 -23.39 -21.90
C GLY A 147 12.75 -22.20 -22.01
N ALA A 148 12.26 -20.94 -22.08
CA ALA A 148 13.10 -19.75 -22.08
C ALA A 148 13.49 -19.33 -20.65
N ARG A 149 14.59 -18.58 -20.49
CA ARG A 149 14.93 -17.87 -19.25
C ARG A 149 14.27 -16.50 -19.27
N VAL A 150 13.27 -16.32 -18.42
CA VAL A 150 12.43 -15.11 -18.39
C VAL A 150 12.70 -14.31 -17.13
N GLY A 151 12.97 -13.02 -17.28
CA GLY A 151 13.10 -12.09 -16.15
C GLY A 151 11.87 -11.20 -16.01
N ALA A 152 11.46 -10.94 -14.77
CA ALA A 152 10.41 -9.99 -14.45
C ALA A 152 10.69 -9.26 -13.14
N VAL A 153 9.90 -8.23 -12.84
CA VAL A 153 10.17 -7.39 -11.66
C VAL A 153 9.68 -8.03 -10.37
N ALA A 154 8.43 -8.51 -10.34
CA ALA A 154 7.83 -9.19 -9.20
C ALA A 154 6.51 -9.85 -9.64
N PRO A 155 6.06 -10.93 -8.98
CA PRO A 155 4.77 -11.57 -9.32
C PRO A 155 3.59 -10.60 -9.26
N GLN A 156 3.54 -9.77 -8.22
CA GLN A 156 2.46 -8.81 -7.94
C GLN A 156 2.55 -7.52 -8.75
N ALA A 157 3.55 -7.37 -9.62
CA ALA A 157 3.69 -6.14 -10.40
C ALA A 157 2.72 -6.14 -11.58
N PHE A 158 1.66 -5.33 -11.47
CA PHE A 158 0.60 -5.23 -12.48
C PHE A 158 1.17 -5.06 -13.90
N GLY A 159 1.82 -3.92 -14.19
CA GLY A 159 2.41 -3.64 -15.50
C GLY A 159 3.79 -4.25 -15.76
N GLY A 160 4.38 -4.93 -14.79
CA GLY A 160 5.72 -5.53 -14.91
C GLY A 160 5.71 -7.06 -14.98
N PHE A 161 4.53 -7.67 -14.89
CA PHE A 161 4.37 -9.13 -14.96
C PHE A 161 2.91 -9.55 -15.23
N GLN A 162 1.94 -9.05 -14.45
CA GLN A 162 0.57 -9.59 -14.49
C GLN A 162 -0.13 -9.40 -15.84
N LEU A 163 0.10 -8.27 -16.53
CA LEU A 163 -0.45 -8.06 -17.88
C LEU A 163 0.07 -9.14 -18.85
N THR A 164 1.37 -9.38 -18.86
CA THR A 164 1.98 -10.40 -19.73
C THR A 164 1.51 -11.79 -19.35
N TRP A 165 1.42 -12.12 -18.07
CA TRP A 165 0.88 -13.40 -17.61
C TRP A 165 -0.54 -13.64 -18.13
N PHE A 166 -1.40 -12.63 -18.06
CA PHE A 166 -2.78 -12.76 -18.51
C PHE A 166 -2.88 -13.03 -20.02
N GLU A 167 -2.07 -12.34 -20.82
CA GLU A 167 -2.05 -12.52 -22.28
C GLU A 167 -1.38 -13.81 -22.71
N ALA A 168 -0.26 -14.18 -22.08
CA ALA A 168 0.41 -15.45 -22.33
C ALA A 168 -0.52 -16.62 -22.04
N ARG A 169 -1.26 -16.56 -20.91
CA ARG A 169 -2.24 -17.58 -20.54
C ARG A 169 -3.38 -17.68 -21.55
N ALA A 170 -3.87 -16.55 -22.06
CA ALA A 170 -4.89 -16.54 -23.12
C ALA A 170 -4.40 -17.22 -24.42
N GLN A 171 -3.08 -17.32 -24.61
CA GLN A 171 -2.43 -18.04 -25.71
C GLN A 171 -1.92 -19.43 -25.30
N GLY A 172 -2.37 -19.94 -24.15
CA GLY A 172 -2.05 -21.28 -23.66
C GLY A 172 -0.66 -21.44 -23.05
N VAL A 173 0.02 -20.33 -22.69
CA VAL A 173 1.34 -20.34 -22.06
C VAL A 173 1.21 -19.95 -20.58
N ASP A 174 1.60 -20.82 -19.65
CA ASP A 174 1.66 -20.46 -18.23
C ASP A 174 3.07 -19.98 -17.87
N LEU A 175 3.23 -18.67 -17.65
CA LEU A 175 4.55 -18.10 -17.35
C LEU A 175 5.16 -18.60 -16.04
N PHE A 176 4.42 -19.26 -15.15
CA PHE A 176 4.98 -19.82 -13.93
C PHE A 176 5.51 -21.24 -14.11
N ASP A 177 5.02 -21.98 -15.09
CA ASP A 177 5.31 -23.40 -15.26
C ASP A 177 6.07 -23.70 -16.55
N ASP A 178 5.81 -22.93 -17.62
CA ASP A 178 6.34 -23.21 -18.96
C ASP A 178 7.78 -22.72 -19.21
N PRO A 179 8.25 -21.55 -18.69
CA PRO A 179 9.64 -21.13 -18.85
C PRO A 179 10.62 -22.10 -18.18
N ALA A 180 11.85 -22.22 -18.71
CA ALA A 180 12.89 -23.00 -18.05
C ALA A 180 13.33 -22.36 -16.73
N ASP A 181 13.29 -21.03 -16.67
CA ASP A 181 13.49 -20.25 -15.46
C ASP A 181 12.64 -18.98 -15.49
N LEU A 182 12.09 -18.61 -14.34
CA LEU A 182 11.40 -17.34 -14.11
C LEU A 182 12.03 -16.62 -12.92
N ALA A 183 12.87 -15.63 -13.23
CA ALA A 183 13.60 -14.86 -12.24
C ALA A 183 12.89 -13.53 -11.92
N PHE A 184 12.71 -13.26 -10.63
CA PHE A 184 12.16 -11.98 -10.14
C PHE A 184 13.25 -11.10 -9.55
N TYR A 185 13.54 -9.98 -10.22
CA TYR A 185 14.68 -9.11 -9.93
C TYR A 185 14.39 -8.05 -8.85
N GLY A 186 13.12 -7.79 -8.55
CA GLY A 186 12.73 -6.57 -7.85
C GLY A 186 12.93 -5.33 -8.72
N PHE A 187 12.68 -4.16 -8.14
CA PHE A 187 12.92 -2.88 -8.82
C PHE A 187 14.37 -2.42 -8.67
N PRO A 188 14.93 -1.64 -9.63
CA PRO A 188 14.31 -1.16 -10.88
C PRO A 188 14.27 -2.22 -12.00
N GLN A 189 13.46 -2.00 -13.04
CA GLN A 189 13.30 -2.92 -14.18
C GLN A 189 14.46 -2.89 -15.18
N ASP A 190 15.30 -1.85 -15.09
CA ASP A 190 16.40 -1.55 -15.99
C ASP A 190 17.44 -2.70 -16.01
N THR A 191 17.60 -3.41 -14.89
CA THR A 191 18.47 -4.60 -14.78
C THR A 191 17.98 -5.79 -15.62
N ILE A 192 16.66 -5.95 -15.77
CA ILE A 192 16.05 -6.98 -16.61
C ILE A 192 16.44 -6.71 -18.07
N VAL A 193 16.36 -5.45 -18.52
CA VAL A 193 16.72 -5.05 -19.88
C VAL A 193 18.20 -5.30 -20.14
N ALA A 194 19.07 -4.93 -19.20
CA ALA A 194 20.51 -5.17 -19.30
C ALA A 194 20.86 -6.66 -19.40
N ASP A 195 20.18 -7.53 -18.64
CA ASP A 195 20.44 -8.96 -18.65
C ASP A 195 19.90 -9.66 -19.92
N VAL A 196 18.81 -9.16 -20.52
CA VAL A 196 18.38 -9.59 -21.87
C VAL A 196 19.42 -9.19 -22.91
N LEU A 197 19.88 -7.93 -22.87
CA LEU A 197 20.89 -7.41 -23.80
C LEU A 197 22.20 -8.22 -23.71
N ALA A 198 22.60 -8.60 -22.50
CA ALA A 198 23.77 -9.43 -22.24
C ALA A 198 23.58 -10.93 -22.56
N GLY A 199 22.36 -11.37 -22.91
CA GLY A 199 22.05 -12.78 -23.19
C GLY A 199 21.99 -13.69 -21.96
N LYS A 200 21.92 -13.12 -20.75
CA LYS A 200 21.69 -13.87 -19.50
C LYS A 200 20.24 -14.27 -19.34
N LEU A 201 19.33 -13.47 -19.89
CA LEU A 201 17.92 -13.81 -20.08
C LEU A 201 17.64 -13.93 -21.56
N ASP A 202 16.71 -14.82 -21.91
CA ASP A 202 16.21 -14.95 -23.28
C ASP A 202 15.09 -13.93 -23.53
N ALA A 203 14.29 -13.64 -22.50
CA ALA A 203 13.24 -12.62 -22.53
C ALA A 203 13.12 -11.87 -21.20
N GLY A 204 12.69 -10.61 -21.25
CA GLY A 204 12.48 -9.75 -20.09
C GLY A 204 11.14 -9.03 -20.14
N ILE A 205 10.34 -9.16 -19.09
CA ILE A 205 9.03 -8.54 -18.97
C ILE A 205 9.18 -7.20 -18.26
N VAL A 206 8.79 -6.12 -18.95
CA VAL A 206 8.85 -4.75 -18.43
C VAL A 206 7.57 -3.97 -18.76
N ARG A 207 7.40 -2.82 -18.12
CA ARG A 207 6.34 -1.86 -18.47
C ARG A 207 6.66 -1.20 -19.82
N SER A 208 5.66 -0.94 -20.65
CA SER A 208 5.82 -0.18 -21.90
C SER A 208 6.43 1.21 -21.65
N GLY A 209 7.22 1.69 -22.60
CA GLY A 209 7.94 2.97 -22.52
C GLY A 209 9.33 2.88 -21.89
N LEU A 210 9.66 1.79 -21.19
CA LEU A 210 10.99 1.62 -20.60
C LEU A 210 12.07 1.47 -21.67
N LEU A 211 11.82 0.68 -22.72
CA LEU A 211 12.78 0.46 -23.80
C LEU A 211 13.10 1.76 -24.52
N GLU A 212 12.06 2.51 -24.90
CA GLU A 212 12.17 3.78 -25.61
C GLU A 212 12.98 4.80 -24.80
N ARG A 213 12.70 4.89 -23.50
CA ARG A 213 13.45 5.75 -22.59
C ARG A 213 14.93 5.36 -22.57
N LEU A 214 15.25 4.07 -22.41
CA LEU A 214 16.64 3.60 -22.37
C LEU A 214 17.39 3.81 -23.70
N ILE A 215 16.68 3.78 -24.83
CA ILE A 215 17.22 4.13 -26.16
C ILE A 215 17.51 5.63 -26.23
N ILE A 216 16.60 6.49 -25.77
CA ILE A 216 16.79 7.95 -25.74
C ILE A 216 17.96 8.34 -24.83
N GLU A 217 18.09 7.67 -23.68
CA GLU A 217 19.20 7.84 -22.73
C GLU A 217 20.53 7.30 -23.27
N GLY A 218 20.53 6.54 -24.37
CA GLY A 218 21.73 5.95 -24.97
C GLY A 218 22.27 4.72 -24.24
N THR A 219 21.51 4.15 -23.30
CA THR A 219 21.90 2.96 -22.53
C THR A 219 21.65 1.67 -23.30
N VAL A 220 20.67 1.68 -24.22
CA VAL A 220 20.33 0.55 -25.10
C VAL A 220 20.42 1.00 -26.56
N PRO A 221 21.14 0.29 -27.44
CA PRO A 221 21.15 0.60 -28.87
C PRO A 221 19.76 0.39 -29.49
N ARG A 222 19.35 1.27 -30.41
CA ARG A 222 17.99 1.30 -30.99
C ARG A 222 17.51 -0.05 -31.53
N ASP A 223 18.39 -0.82 -32.16
CA ASP A 223 18.04 -2.08 -32.84
C ASP A 223 18.54 -3.32 -32.08
N ALA A 224 18.99 -3.17 -30.83
CA ALA A 224 19.52 -4.30 -30.07
C ALA A 224 18.43 -5.19 -29.48
N LEU A 225 17.27 -4.60 -29.14
CA LEU A 225 16.15 -5.28 -28.51
C LEU A 225 14.86 -4.99 -29.28
N ARG A 226 13.92 -5.94 -29.21
CA ARG A 226 12.56 -5.78 -29.72
C ARG A 226 11.56 -6.38 -28.75
N ALA A 227 10.32 -5.90 -28.78
CA ALA A 227 9.24 -6.59 -28.07
C ALA A 227 8.73 -7.79 -28.87
N LEU A 228 8.34 -8.87 -28.18
CA LEU A 228 7.59 -9.97 -28.78
C LEU A 228 6.24 -9.45 -29.27
N ASN A 229 5.90 -9.78 -30.51
CA ASN A 229 4.60 -9.42 -31.07
C ASN A 229 3.59 -10.50 -30.71
N ALA A 230 2.69 -10.19 -29.78
CA ALA A 230 1.68 -11.12 -29.29
C ALA A 230 0.39 -11.14 -30.13
N ASN A 231 0.46 -10.79 -31.42
CA ASN A 231 -0.71 -10.48 -32.28
C ASN A 231 -1.48 -9.23 -31.82
N VAL A 232 -0.77 -8.22 -31.33
CA VAL A 232 -1.39 -6.96 -30.91
C VAL A 232 -1.75 -6.16 -32.18
N THR A 233 -3.04 -5.95 -32.44
CA THR A 233 -3.54 -5.22 -33.62
C THR A 233 -3.60 -3.70 -33.45
N TYR A 234 -3.04 -3.17 -32.36
CA TYR A 234 -3.06 -1.74 -32.05
C TYR A 234 -1.74 -1.09 -32.43
N THR A 235 -1.82 0.06 -33.12
CA THR A 235 -0.67 0.95 -33.29
C THR A 235 -0.47 1.72 -31.99
N HIS A 236 0.61 1.42 -31.28
CA HIS A 236 1.05 2.17 -30.10
C HIS A 236 2.49 2.67 -30.35
N PRO A 237 2.82 3.93 -29.98
CA PRO A 237 4.13 4.51 -30.27
C PRO A 237 5.30 3.84 -29.53
N GLU A 238 4.98 3.13 -28.45
CA GLU A 238 5.95 2.32 -27.69
C GLU A 238 5.75 0.84 -27.93
N ALA A 239 6.83 0.09 -27.79
CA ALA A 239 6.85 -1.35 -27.83
C ALA A 239 5.91 -1.95 -26.78
N VAL A 240 5.01 -2.81 -27.25
CA VAL A 240 4.00 -3.49 -26.43
C VAL A 240 3.82 -4.94 -26.89
N SER A 241 3.64 -5.83 -25.93
CA SER A 241 3.35 -7.25 -26.13
C SER A 241 2.00 -7.65 -25.54
N THR A 242 1.26 -6.71 -24.96
CA THR A 242 -0.04 -6.97 -24.32
C THR A 242 -1.09 -6.01 -24.86
N ARG A 243 -2.37 -6.28 -24.59
CA ARG A 243 -3.38 -5.22 -24.68
C ARG A 243 -3.05 -4.06 -23.75
N LEU A 244 -3.65 -2.92 -24.05
CA LEU A 244 -3.46 -1.69 -23.31
C LEU A 244 -4.48 -1.57 -22.17
N TYR A 245 -4.02 -1.09 -21.03
CA TYR A 245 -4.81 -0.83 -19.84
C TYR A 245 -4.74 0.66 -19.49
N PRO A 246 -5.81 1.22 -18.88
CA PRO A 246 -5.79 2.58 -18.38
C PRO A 246 -4.59 2.89 -17.50
N GLU A 247 -4.08 4.10 -17.60
CA GLU A 247 -3.05 4.64 -16.72
C GLU A 247 -3.55 4.82 -15.27
N TRP A 248 -2.63 5.13 -14.36
CA TRP A 248 -2.90 5.15 -12.92
C TRP A 248 -4.04 6.11 -12.56
N PRO A 249 -5.06 5.66 -11.80
CA PRO A 249 -6.12 6.54 -11.31
C PRO A 249 -5.64 7.43 -10.16
N PHE A 250 -6.22 8.62 -10.09
CA PHE A 250 -6.31 9.43 -8.87
C PHE A 250 -7.67 9.18 -8.23
N LEU A 251 -7.68 8.61 -7.03
CA LEU A 251 -8.87 8.13 -6.35
C LEU A 251 -9.22 9.06 -5.19
N ALA A 252 -10.51 9.33 -5.00
CA ALA A 252 -11.05 9.88 -3.76
C ALA A 252 -11.65 8.75 -2.92
N LEU A 253 -11.28 8.68 -1.65
CA LEU A 253 -11.88 7.73 -0.70
C LEU A 253 -13.25 8.25 -0.23
N ALA A 254 -14.15 7.34 0.15
CA ALA A 254 -15.52 7.71 0.53
C ALA A 254 -15.64 8.70 1.69
N GLY A 255 -14.66 8.71 2.61
CA GLY A 255 -14.64 9.65 3.74
C GLY A 255 -14.18 11.07 3.39
N THR A 256 -13.79 11.31 2.14
CA THR A 256 -13.27 12.62 1.71
C THR A 256 -14.40 13.61 1.54
N ASP A 257 -14.23 14.79 2.14
CA ASP A 257 -15.18 15.89 2.03
C ASP A 257 -15.51 16.22 0.56
N ALA A 258 -16.78 16.52 0.29
CA ALA A 258 -17.27 16.73 -1.06
C ALA A 258 -16.63 17.96 -1.73
N ALA A 259 -16.50 19.08 -1.01
CA ALA A 259 -15.88 20.27 -1.55
C ALA A 259 -14.38 20.04 -1.82
N MET A 260 -13.70 19.31 -0.93
CA MET A 260 -12.32 18.87 -1.13
C MET A 260 -12.16 17.99 -2.38
N ARG A 261 -13.03 16.98 -2.53
CA ARG A 261 -13.05 16.08 -3.69
C ARG A 261 -13.20 16.86 -4.99
N ASP A 262 -14.15 17.79 -5.04
CA ASP A 262 -14.45 18.56 -6.24
C ASP A 262 -13.31 19.54 -6.58
N ALA A 263 -12.71 20.16 -5.56
CA ALA A 263 -11.54 21.04 -5.74
C ALA A 263 -10.33 20.28 -6.29
N VAL A 264 -10.04 19.08 -5.76
CA VAL A 264 -8.95 18.22 -6.26
C VAL A 264 -9.25 17.74 -7.67
N ALA A 265 -10.47 17.32 -7.97
CA ALA A 265 -10.86 16.90 -9.31
C ALA A 265 -10.66 18.05 -10.32
N LEU A 266 -11.13 19.26 -10.00
CA LEU A 266 -10.96 20.42 -10.87
C LEU A 266 -9.48 20.76 -11.10
N ALA A 267 -8.67 20.76 -10.04
CA ALA A 267 -7.23 20.99 -10.15
C ALA A 267 -6.58 19.96 -11.08
N LEU A 268 -6.86 18.67 -10.90
CA LEU A 268 -6.31 17.63 -11.77
C LEU A 268 -6.70 17.83 -13.24
N LEU A 269 -7.97 18.14 -13.53
CA LEU A 269 -8.44 18.34 -14.90
C LEU A 269 -7.86 19.60 -15.57
N GLN A 270 -7.38 20.57 -14.79
CA GLN A 270 -6.73 21.80 -15.28
C GLN A 270 -5.19 21.69 -15.34
N SER A 271 -4.63 20.51 -15.10
CA SER A 271 -3.18 20.33 -15.00
C SER A 271 -2.42 20.37 -16.34
N ALA A 272 -3.09 20.43 -17.49
CA ALA A 272 -2.42 20.42 -18.81
C ALA A 272 -1.37 21.54 -18.97
N ASP A 273 -1.68 22.75 -18.49
CA ASP A 273 -0.83 23.94 -18.63
C ASP A 273 0.03 24.21 -17.37
N SER A 274 0.16 23.22 -16.48
CA SER A 274 0.80 23.40 -15.17
C SER A 274 2.32 23.16 -15.16
N GLY A 275 2.90 22.68 -16.26
CA GLY A 275 4.30 22.26 -16.32
C GLY A 275 4.58 20.93 -15.62
N LEU A 276 3.55 20.18 -15.21
CA LEU A 276 3.71 18.81 -14.73
C LEU A 276 4.22 17.90 -15.85
N PRO A 277 5.14 16.95 -15.55
CA PRO A 277 5.63 16.00 -16.57
C PRO A 277 4.51 15.19 -17.20
N ASP A 278 3.54 14.79 -16.39
CA ASP A 278 2.34 14.10 -16.81
C ASP A 278 1.12 14.85 -16.28
N PRO A 279 0.29 15.44 -17.16
CA PRO A 279 -0.99 16.00 -16.75
C PRO A 279 -1.99 14.89 -16.40
N TRP A 280 -3.16 15.31 -15.95
CA TRP A 280 -4.27 14.44 -15.56
C TRP A 280 -5.48 14.70 -16.44
N GLY A 281 -6.19 13.63 -16.76
CA GLY A 281 -7.35 13.65 -17.65
C GLY A 281 -8.65 13.28 -16.97
N ALA A 282 -9.74 13.45 -17.70
CA ALA A 282 -11.03 12.88 -17.33
C ALA A 282 -10.88 11.39 -16.98
N PRO A 283 -11.59 10.90 -15.96
CA PRO A 283 -11.50 9.52 -15.54
C PRO A 283 -11.97 8.59 -16.66
N VAL A 284 -11.26 7.48 -16.86
CA VAL A 284 -11.63 6.44 -17.82
C VAL A 284 -12.14 5.19 -17.13
N SER A 285 -12.69 4.25 -17.90
CA SER A 285 -13.13 2.96 -17.39
C SER A 285 -11.93 2.05 -17.10
N TYR A 286 -11.92 1.46 -15.89
CA TYR A 286 -10.95 0.44 -15.45
C TYR A 286 -11.48 -0.98 -15.57
N HIS A 287 -12.60 -1.18 -16.27
CA HIS A 287 -13.29 -2.46 -16.34
C HIS A 287 -12.38 -3.59 -16.85
N GLU A 288 -11.56 -3.33 -17.87
CA GLU A 288 -10.63 -4.32 -18.46
C GLU A 288 -9.64 -4.91 -17.44
N ALA A 289 -9.26 -4.14 -16.42
CA ALA A 289 -8.36 -4.62 -15.36
C ALA A 289 -9.02 -5.66 -14.44
N ARG A 290 -10.37 -5.68 -14.34
CA ARG A 290 -11.08 -6.59 -13.42
C ARG A 290 -10.93 -8.05 -13.79
N ALA A 291 -11.06 -8.39 -15.07
CA ALA A 291 -10.94 -9.77 -15.52
C ALA A 291 -9.54 -10.32 -15.23
N LEU A 292 -8.51 -9.50 -15.46
CA LEU A 292 -7.13 -9.85 -15.14
C LEU A 292 -6.94 -10.07 -13.65
N VAL A 293 -7.38 -9.11 -12.83
CA VAL A 293 -7.22 -9.18 -11.37
C VAL A 293 -7.93 -10.41 -10.78
N ALA A 294 -9.16 -10.66 -11.21
CA ALA A 294 -9.92 -11.84 -10.78
C ALA A 294 -9.22 -13.15 -11.18
N ALA A 295 -8.73 -13.24 -12.43
CA ALA A 295 -7.99 -14.40 -12.90
C ALA A 295 -6.69 -14.62 -12.11
N TYR A 296 -5.98 -13.54 -11.79
CA TYR A 296 -4.72 -13.59 -11.04
C TYR A 296 -4.96 -13.98 -9.57
N ALA A 297 -6.02 -13.48 -8.94
CA ALA A 297 -6.41 -13.87 -7.59
C ALA A 297 -6.80 -15.36 -7.51
N GLY A 298 -7.54 -15.86 -8.50
CA GLY A 298 -7.92 -17.27 -8.61
C GLY A 298 -6.73 -18.22 -8.72
N ARG A 299 -5.60 -17.76 -9.26
CA ARG A 299 -4.35 -18.54 -9.31
C ARG A 299 -3.79 -18.85 -7.92
N SER A 300 -4.00 -17.95 -6.95
CA SER A 300 -3.42 -18.04 -5.61
C SER A 300 -4.29 -18.82 -4.62
N SER A 301 -5.47 -19.29 -5.04
CA SER A 301 -6.33 -20.15 -4.22
C SER A 301 -5.82 -21.59 -4.31
N PRO A 302 -5.44 -22.25 -3.20
CA PRO A 302 -5.14 -23.67 -3.26
C PRO A 302 -6.39 -24.40 -3.75
N ALA A 303 -6.23 -25.24 -4.77
CA ALA A 303 -7.25 -26.20 -5.14
C ALA A 303 -7.63 -26.96 -3.86
N THR A 304 -8.88 -26.84 -3.42
CA THR A 304 -9.44 -27.77 -2.45
C THR A 304 -9.32 -29.15 -3.06
N GLU A 305 -8.31 -29.91 -2.62
CA GLU A 305 -8.27 -31.36 -2.79
C GLU A 305 -9.63 -31.88 -2.34
N VAL A 306 -10.39 -32.42 -3.28
CA VAL A 306 -11.60 -33.19 -2.98
C VAL A 306 -11.12 -34.43 -2.26
N GLY A 307 -11.05 -34.33 -0.93
CA GLY A 307 -10.59 -35.38 -0.04
C GLY A 307 -11.43 -36.64 -0.23
N ASN A 308 -10.72 -37.74 -0.50
CA ASN A 308 -11.21 -39.11 -0.58
C ASN A 308 -12.28 -39.40 0.51
N PRO A 309 -13.48 -39.91 0.17
CA PRO A 309 -14.60 -40.12 1.11
C PRO A 309 -14.27 -41.04 2.32
N GLY A 310 -13.15 -41.77 2.28
CA GLY A 310 -12.68 -42.58 3.41
C GLY A 310 -12.18 -41.78 4.63
N SER A 311 -11.77 -40.51 4.47
CA SER A 311 -11.23 -39.72 5.59
C SER A 311 -12.30 -39.11 6.51
N ALA A 312 -13.53 -38.93 6.00
CA ALA A 312 -14.65 -38.43 6.78
C ALA A 312 -15.19 -39.46 7.79
N LEU A 313 -15.07 -40.76 7.49
CA LEU A 313 -15.57 -41.84 8.35
C LEU A 313 -14.77 -41.99 9.65
N VAL A 314 -13.45 -41.73 9.58
CA VAL A 314 -12.54 -41.81 10.74
C VAL A 314 -12.83 -40.69 11.75
N LEU A 315 -13.25 -39.52 11.27
CA LEU A 315 -13.54 -38.37 12.13
C LEU A 315 -14.85 -38.54 12.94
N TRP A 316 -15.86 -39.21 12.37
CA TRP A 316 -17.13 -39.48 13.06
C TRP A 316 -17.01 -40.56 14.15
N LEU A 317 -16.13 -41.54 13.98
CA LEU A 317 -15.90 -42.59 14.98
C LEU A 317 -15.20 -42.05 16.24
N LEU A 318 -14.39 -41.00 16.12
CA LEU A 318 -13.71 -40.36 17.25
C LEU A 318 -14.62 -39.44 18.07
N VAL A 319 -15.61 -38.80 17.43
CA VAL A 319 -16.59 -37.95 18.14
C VAL A 319 -17.63 -38.80 18.89
N GLY A 320 -17.97 -39.98 18.37
CA GLY A 320 -18.90 -40.91 19.05
C GLY A 320 -18.37 -41.52 20.35
N ALA A 321 -17.05 -41.70 20.49
CA ALA A 321 -16.44 -42.30 21.67
C ALA A 321 -16.38 -41.34 22.89
N ALA A 322 -16.39 -40.02 22.67
CA ALA A 322 -16.37 -39.03 23.75
C ALA A 322 -17.75 -38.85 24.42
N GLY A 323 -18.85 -39.18 23.74
CA GLY A 323 -20.22 -39.04 24.24
C GLY A 323 -20.65 -40.08 25.26
N VAL A 324 -19.92 -41.18 25.44
CA VAL A 324 -20.31 -42.31 26.31
C VAL A 324 -19.66 -42.25 27.71
N LEU A 325 -18.68 -41.36 27.95
CA LEU A 325 -18.05 -41.19 29.27
C LEU A 325 -18.69 -40.09 30.15
N GLY A 326 -19.73 -39.41 29.67
CA GLY A 326 -20.42 -38.32 30.39
C GLY A 326 -21.61 -38.72 31.27
N LEU A 327 -21.90 -40.01 31.44
CA LEU A 327 -23.08 -40.52 32.16
C LEU A 327 -22.77 -41.26 33.47
N GLY A 328 -21.63 -40.98 34.11
CA GLY A 328 -21.17 -41.69 35.33
C GLY A 328 -20.96 -40.85 36.60
N GLY A 329 -21.29 -39.55 36.60
CA GLY A 329 -20.92 -38.63 37.69
C GLY A 329 -22.10 -37.89 38.33
N GLY A 330 -23.21 -38.57 38.55
CA GLY A 330 -24.28 -38.08 39.42
C GLY A 330 -23.89 -38.22 40.90
N LEU A 331 -24.40 -37.29 41.72
CA LEU A 331 -24.43 -37.30 43.19
C LEU A 331 -23.09 -37.04 43.91
N PHE A 332 -22.78 -35.77 44.24
CA PHE A 332 -22.10 -35.53 45.53
C PHE A 332 -22.28 -34.16 46.23
N PHE A 333 -22.87 -33.11 45.66
CA PHE A 333 -22.97 -31.85 46.43
C PHE A 333 -24.34 -31.16 46.35
N VAL A 334 -25.30 -31.74 47.07
CA VAL A 334 -26.43 -30.99 47.66
C VAL A 334 -26.43 -31.24 49.16
N ARG A 335 -25.83 -30.34 49.96
CA ARG A 335 -26.41 -29.75 51.19
C ARG A 335 -25.39 -28.93 51.98
N ALA A 336 -25.92 -27.82 52.53
CA ALA A 336 -25.44 -27.04 53.69
C ALA A 336 -24.38 -25.96 53.36
N ARG A 337 -24.49 -24.68 53.73
CA ARG A 337 -25.30 -23.97 54.76
C ARG A 337 -25.60 -22.52 54.33
N ARG A 338 -26.67 -21.97 54.93
CA ARG A 338 -27.02 -20.54 55.01
C ARG A 338 -26.10 -19.78 55.98
N GLY A 339 -25.86 -18.50 55.71
CA GLY A 339 -25.31 -17.49 56.63
C GLY A 339 -25.26 -16.11 55.95
N ASP A 340 -25.86 -15.11 56.61
CA ASP A 340 -26.20 -13.73 56.15
C ASP A 340 -24.97 -12.79 55.93
N PRO A 341 -25.15 -11.59 55.32
CA PRO A 341 -24.10 -10.76 54.74
C PRO A 341 -23.64 -9.63 55.68
N THR A 342 -22.36 -9.29 55.66
CA THR A 342 -21.91 -7.92 55.94
C THR A 342 -20.50 -7.67 55.41
N SER A 343 -20.39 -6.57 54.64
CA SER A 343 -19.30 -5.58 54.66
C SER A 343 -17.91 -5.95 54.12
N GLY A 344 -17.50 -5.18 53.11
CA GLY A 344 -16.24 -4.45 53.21
C GLY A 344 -15.04 -5.02 52.44
N ALA A 345 -15.00 -4.71 51.14
CA ALA A 345 -13.82 -4.43 50.31
C ALA A 345 -12.43 -4.98 50.71
N LYS A 346 -11.88 -5.86 49.85
CA LYS A 346 -10.43 -6.01 49.58
C LYS A 346 -10.20 -6.57 48.16
N PRO A 347 -8.99 -6.43 47.60
CA PRO A 347 -8.64 -5.72 46.37
C PRO A 347 -8.93 -6.50 45.06
N PRO A 348 -8.85 -5.88 43.86
CA PRO A 348 -9.01 -6.62 42.61
C PRO A 348 -7.82 -7.57 42.43
N ARG A 349 -8.12 -8.87 42.27
CA ARG A 349 -7.17 -9.87 41.74
C ARG A 349 -7.16 -9.76 40.22
N ASP A 350 -6.00 -9.36 39.71
CA ASP A 350 -5.25 -10.01 38.62
C ASP A 350 -6.05 -11.04 37.80
N GLN A 351 -6.73 -10.55 36.77
CA GLN A 351 -7.39 -11.36 35.73
C GLN A 351 -7.23 -10.63 34.40
N ASP A 352 -6.02 -10.54 33.88
CA ASP A 352 -5.78 -10.15 32.48
C ASP A 352 -4.44 -10.67 31.91
N ALA A 353 -3.73 -11.57 32.60
CA ALA A 353 -2.43 -12.06 32.12
C ALA A 353 -2.58 -12.92 30.85
N VAL A 354 -2.06 -12.43 29.73
CA VAL A 354 -2.11 -13.12 28.44
C VAL A 354 -0.98 -14.16 28.39
N SER A 355 -1.32 -15.45 28.21
CA SER A 355 -0.32 -16.52 28.13
C SER A 355 0.38 -16.57 26.76
N LEU A 356 1.71 -16.54 26.78
CA LEU A 356 2.56 -16.53 25.59
C LEU A 356 3.49 -17.74 25.54
N THR A 357 3.74 -18.23 24.33
CA THR A 357 4.82 -19.21 24.12
C THR A 357 6.18 -18.54 24.28
N ARG A 358 7.24 -19.33 24.48
CA ARG A 358 8.61 -18.81 24.56
C ARG A 358 8.99 -18.00 23.32
N ARG A 359 8.57 -18.45 22.13
CA ARG A 359 8.85 -17.74 20.86
C ARG A 359 8.05 -16.46 20.72
N GLU A 360 6.78 -16.46 21.10
CA GLU A 360 5.96 -15.24 21.14
C GLU A 360 6.51 -14.21 22.14
N THR A 361 7.01 -14.65 23.30
CA THR A 361 7.65 -13.79 24.30
C THR A 361 8.92 -13.14 23.76
N GLN A 362 9.77 -13.94 23.08
CA GLN A 362 10.98 -13.42 22.42
C GLN A 362 10.65 -12.39 21.34
N VAL A 363 9.65 -12.68 20.50
CA VAL A 363 9.22 -11.77 19.42
C VAL A 363 8.61 -10.50 20.00
N LEU A 364 7.76 -10.59 21.04
CA LEU A 364 7.16 -9.45 21.72
C LEU A 364 8.23 -8.52 22.32
N ALA A 365 9.26 -9.07 22.95
CA ALA A 365 10.36 -8.30 23.51
C ALA A 365 11.12 -7.52 22.43
N GLN A 366 11.38 -8.13 21.26
CA GLN A 366 12.07 -7.42 20.17
C GLN A 366 11.18 -6.36 19.50
N ILE A 367 9.86 -6.57 19.46
CA ILE A 367 8.91 -5.53 19.00
C ILE A 367 8.93 -4.34 19.97
N GLY A 368 8.97 -4.60 21.28
CA GLY A 368 9.07 -3.55 22.30
C GLY A 368 10.37 -2.74 22.19
N ALA A 369 11.45 -3.37 21.72
CA ALA A 369 12.71 -2.72 21.40
C ALA A 369 12.72 -1.96 20.06
N GLY A 370 11.59 -1.89 19.35
CA GLY A 370 11.44 -1.14 18.09
C GLY A 370 12.06 -1.81 16.86
N LYS A 371 12.37 -3.10 16.92
CA LYS A 371 13.04 -3.81 15.81
C LYS A 371 12.09 -4.18 14.68
N SER A 372 12.59 -4.10 13.45
CA SER A 372 11.90 -4.53 12.24
C SER A 372 11.84 -6.06 12.14
N THR A 373 10.90 -6.60 11.37
CA THR A 373 10.75 -8.05 11.14
C THR A 373 12.06 -8.71 10.67
N LYS A 374 12.85 -8.03 9.84
CA LYS A 374 14.13 -8.54 9.34
C LYS A 374 15.19 -8.61 10.44
N GLU A 375 15.26 -7.61 11.32
CA GLU A 375 16.19 -7.59 12.45
C GLU A 375 15.82 -8.66 13.50
N ILE A 376 14.52 -8.83 13.77
CA ILE A 376 14.04 -9.88 14.67
C ILE A 376 14.38 -11.27 14.12
N ALA A 377 14.18 -11.47 12.81
CA ALA A 377 14.49 -12.73 12.12
C ALA A 377 15.98 -13.08 12.22
N ALA A 378 16.84 -12.11 11.92
CA ALA A 378 18.29 -12.27 12.03
C ALA A 378 18.74 -12.58 13.47
N GLN A 379 18.14 -11.92 14.47
CA GLN A 379 18.53 -12.09 15.86
C GLN A 379 18.01 -13.39 16.49
N LEU A 380 16.85 -13.88 16.07
CA LEU A 380 16.25 -15.11 16.60
C LEU A 380 16.62 -16.37 15.80
N GLY A 381 17.38 -16.23 14.71
CA GLY A 381 17.81 -17.33 13.85
C GLY A 381 16.65 -18.02 13.12
N ILE A 382 15.62 -17.25 12.74
CA ILE A 382 14.41 -17.75 12.07
C ILE A 382 14.09 -16.93 10.82
N SER A 383 13.20 -17.44 9.96
CA SER A 383 12.81 -16.71 8.74
C SER A 383 11.95 -15.46 9.04
N PRO A 384 12.01 -14.39 8.20
CA PRO A 384 11.11 -13.24 8.34
C PRO A 384 9.62 -13.63 8.35
N LYS A 385 9.24 -14.62 7.54
CA LYS A 385 7.88 -15.16 7.50
C LYS A 385 7.46 -15.80 8.83
N THR A 386 8.39 -16.47 9.52
CA THR A 386 8.16 -17.04 10.86
C THR A 386 7.95 -15.95 11.91
N VAL A 387 8.68 -14.82 11.80
CA VAL A 387 8.47 -13.66 12.67
C VAL A 387 7.11 -13.02 12.42
N GLU A 388 6.67 -12.89 11.17
CA GLU A 388 5.33 -12.40 10.82
C GLU A 388 4.22 -13.28 11.39
N PHE A 389 4.40 -14.60 11.34
CA PHE A 389 3.48 -15.55 11.97
C PHE A 389 3.35 -15.32 13.49
N HIS A 390 4.46 -15.19 14.21
CA HIS A 390 4.44 -14.89 15.65
C HIS A 390 3.84 -13.50 15.95
N ARG A 391 4.11 -12.50 15.09
CA ARG A 391 3.50 -11.15 15.19
C ARG A 391 1.98 -11.20 15.03
N ALA A 392 1.47 -11.96 14.06
CA ALA A 392 0.04 -12.13 13.85
C ALA A 392 -0.64 -12.81 15.05
N ASN A 393 0.00 -13.84 15.63
CA ASN A 393 -0.51 -14.50 16.83
C ASN A 393 -0.52 -13.58 18.05
N LEU A 394 0.54 -12.78 18.26
CA LEU A 394 0.59 -11.76 19.31
C LEU A 394 -0.53 -10.73 19.13
N LEU A 395 -0.70 -10.18 17.93
CA LEU A 395 -1.78 -9.22 17.65
C LEU A 395 -3.16 -9.81 17.96
N ARG A 396 -3.41 -11.06 17.58
CA ARG A 396 -4.65 -11.77 17.90
C ARG A 396 -4.84 -11.97 19.42
N LYS A 397 -3.80 -12.41 20.13
CA LYS A 397 -3.84 -12.70 21.58
C LYS A 397 -4.07 -11.46 22.44
N PHE A 398 -3.53 -10.31 22.04
CA PHE A 398 -3.74 -9.03 22.72
C PHE A 398 -4.89 -8.21 22.12
N GLU A 399 -5.65 -8.80 21.18
CA GLU A 399 -6.70 -8.15 20.38
C GLU A 399 -6.25 -6.82 19.74
N ALA A 400 -4.95 -6.70 19.50
CA ALA A 400 -4.31 -5.50 19.03
C ALA A 400 -4.33 -5.45 17.51
N ARG A 401 -4.63 -4.27 16.97
CA ARG A 401 -4.73 -3.98 15.54
C ARG A 401 -3.44 -3.41 14.96
N SER A 402 -2.44 -3.14 15.81
CA SER A 402 -1.11 -2.66 15.40
C SER A 402 -0.04 -3.05 16.43
N SER A 403 1.24 -3.04 16.03
CA SER A 403 2.36 -3.29 16.95
C SER A 403 2.45 -2.26 18.08
N ALA A 404 2.06 -1.01 17.83
CA ALA A 404 1.99 0.01 18.87
C ALA A 404 0.88 -0.31 19.90
N GLN A 405 -0.29 -0.74 19.43
CA GLN A 405 -1.38 -1.18 20.31
C GLN A 405 -1.02 -2.46 21.07
N LEU A 406 -0.29 -3.38 20.44
CA LEU A 406 0.24 -4.59 21.06
C LEU A 406 1.15 -4.26 22.25
N ILE A 407 2.10 -3.33 22.08
CA ILE A 407 3.00 -2.90 23.15
C ILE A 407 2.25 -2.16 24.26
N ALA A 408 1.31 -1.28 23.90
CA ALA A 408 0.49 -0.56 24.88
C ALA A 408 -0.34 -1.53 25.74
N ARG A 409 -0.94 -2.57 25.14
CA ARG A 409 -1.75 -3.57 25.86
C ARG A 409 -0.90 -4.58 26.63
N ALA A 410 0.22 -5.02 26.06
CA ALA A 410 1.15 -5.91 26.77
C ALA A 410 1.70 -5.28 28.06
N GLY A 411 1.88 -3.95 28.08
CA GLY A 411 2.26 -3.21 29.29
C GLY A 411 1.15 -3.03 30.33
N GLN A 412 -0.12 -3.22 29.94
CA GLN A 412 -1.30 -3.06 30.81
C GLN A 412 -1.81 -4.40 31.36
N GLN A 413 -1.69 -5.48 30.57
CA GLN A 413 -2.31 -6.79 30.85
C GLN A 413 -1.36 -7.80 31.54
N GLY A 414 -0.04 -7.59 31.49
CA GLY A 414 0.94 -8.56 32.01
C GLY A 414 1.04 -9.82 31.14
N THR A 415 2.22 -10.47 31.13
CA THR A 415 2.47 -11.67 30.33
C THR A 415 3.01 -12.81 31.18
N GLU A 416 2.46 -14.01 30.99
CA GLU A 416 2.92 -15.23 31.68
C GLU A 416 3.43 -16.23 30.64
N ALA A 417 4.66 -16.72 30.81
CA ALA A 417 5.34 -17.61 29.87
C ALA A 417 5.08 -19.08 30.21
N ILE A 418 4.59 -19.87 29.25
CA ILE A 418 4.34 -21.31 29.44
C ILE A 418 5.48 -22.14 28.80
N PRO A 419 6.06 -23.14 29.49
CA PRO A 419 7.04 -24.07 28.91
C PRO A 419 6.35 -25.12 28.01
N GLU A 420 6.93 -25.39 26.84
CA GLU A 420 6.45 -26.44 25.91
C GLU A 420 7.10 -27.80 26.22
N THR A 421 6.28 -28.87 26.14
CA THR A 421 6.66 -30.30 26.22
C THR A 421 7.09 -30.87 24.88
#